data_AF-A0A4R3EJN1-F1
#
_entry.id   AF-A0A4R3EJN1-F1
#
_cell.length_a   1.000
_cell.length_b   1.000
_cell.length_c   1.000
_cell.angle_alpha   90.00
_cell.angle_beta   90.00
_cell.angle_gamma   90.00
#
_symmetry.space_group_name_H-M   'P 1'
#
loop_
_entity.id
_entity.type
_entity.pdbx_description
1 polymer ?
#
loop_
_entity_poly.entity_id
_entity_poly.type
_entity_poly.pdbx_seq_one_letter_code
_entity_poly.pdbx_strand_id
1 'polypeptide(L)'
;MRIASYNVNGINGRLNVLLRWPKEDVPDVVCLQELKTEDANFPRKEIERAGYGAIWQGQKSWNGVEGIRTDPPPAIPTTVIAATSSPRSMAC
;
A
#
# COMPACT_ATOMS: atom_id res chain seq x y z
N MET A 1 -1.66 17.65 -6.48
CA MET A 1 -1.65 16.18 -6.50
C MET A 1 -0.23 15.70 -6.24
N ARG A 2 0.01 15.10 -5.08
CA ARG A 2 1.29 14.55 -4.61
C ARG A 2 1.17 13.03 -4.52
N ILE A 3 2.10 12.35 -5.18
CA ILE A 3 2.19 10.89 -5.15
C ILE A 3 3.53 10.55 -4.50
N ALA A 4 3.50 9.66 -3.53
CA ALA A 4 4.69 9.21 -2.84
C ALA A 4 4.76 7.68 -2.87
N SER A 5 5.97 7.13 -2.84
CA SER A 5 6.21 5.70 -2.92
C SER A 5 7.11 5.27 -1.76
N TYR A 6 6.77 4.19 -1.08
CA TYR A 6 7.52 3.69 0.07
C TYR A 6 7.58 2.17 0.09
N ASN A 7 8.80 1.63 0.02
CA ASN A 7 9.04 0.21 0.26
C ASN A 7 9.01 -0.05 1.77
N VAL A 8 7.93 -0.65 2.24
CA VAL A 8 7.71 -0.90 3.67
C VAL A 8 8.40 -2.15 4.17
N ASN A 9 8.85 -3.06 3.29
CA ASN A 9 9.56 -4.30 3.65
C ASN A 9 8.91 -5.06 4.84
N GLY A 10 7.57 -5.14 4.86
CA GLY A 10 6.77 -5.61 5.98
C GLY A 10 5.95 -4.50 6.62
N ILE A 11 4.68 -4.38 6.24
CA ILE A 11 3.80 -3.31 6.72
C ILE A 11 3.52 -3.42 8.22
N ASN A 12 3.27 -4.62 8.74
CA ASN A 12 2.89 -4.81 10.14
C ASN A 12 4.01 -4.42 11.11
N GLY A 13 5.28 -4.65 10.74
CA GLY A 13 6.44 -4.24 11.53
C GLY A 13 6.75 -2.73 11.45
N ARG A 14 6.28 -2.04 10.40
CA ARG A 14 6.57 -0.62 10.14
C ARG A 14 5.35 0.29 10.18
N LEU A 15 4.19 -0.21 10.60
CA LEU A 15 2.93 0.53 10.57
C LEU A 15 3.02 1.88 11.31
N ASN A 16 3.62 1.91 12.49
CA ASN A 16 3.76 3.15 13.26
C ASN A 16 4.60 4.22 12.55
N VAL A 17 5.63 3.79 11.79
CA VAL A 17 6.46 4.70 10.98
C VAL A 17 5.65 5.20 9.79
N LEU A 18 4.96 4.27 9.11
CA LEU A 18 4.07 4.58 7.99
C LEU A 18 2.95 5.55 8.40
N LEU A 19 2.41 5.50 9.62
CA LEU A 19 1.33 6.39 10.07
C LEU A 19 1.82 7.77 10.55
N ARG A 20 3.13 7.94 10.79
CA ARG A 20 3.72 9.24 11.10
C ARG A 20 3.96 10.08 9.86
N TRP A 21 4.56 9.49 8.84
CA TRP A 21 5.00 10.19 7.63
C TRP A 21 3.87 10.96 6.87
N PRO A 22 2.65 10.41 6.72
CA PRO A 22 1.53 11.12 6.10
C PRO A 22 1.10 12.40 6.80
N LYS A 23 1.45 12.59 8.08
CA LYS A 23 1.09 13.80 8.83
C LYS A 23 1.98 14.99 8.48
N GLU A 24 3.16 14.73 7.93
CA GLU A 24 4.15 15.77 7.62
C GLU A 24 4.10 16.16 6.14
N ASP A 25 4.04 15.17 5.25
CA ASP A 25 4.17 15.38 3.80
C ASP A 25 2.81 15.43 3.06
N VAL A 26 1.77 14.87 3.70
CA VAL A 26 0.37 14.80 3.26
C VAL A 26 0.21 14.45 1.76
N PRO A 27 0.76 13.31 1.29
CA PRO A 27 0.59 12.88 -0.09
C PRO A 27 -0.86 12.46 -0.37
N ASP A 28 -1.39 12.85 -1.53
CA ASP A 28 -2.72 12.45 -2.02
C ASP A 28 -2.79 10.93 -2.31
N VAL A 29 -1.68 10.37 -2.81
CA VAL A 29 -1.54 8.94 -3.09
C VAL A 29 -0.24 8.39 -2.51
N VAL A 30 -0.32 7.25 -1.82
CA VAL A 30 0.86 6.54 -1.30
C VAL A 30 0.93 5.14 -1.89
N CYS A 31 1.99 4.84 -2.62
CA CYS A 31 2.27 3.52 -3.17
C CYS A 31 3.16 2.71 -2.21
N LEU A 32 2.70 1.58 -1.70
CA LEU A 32 3.45 0.71 -0.79
C LEU A 32 3.96 -0.54 -1.49
N GLN A 33 5.24 -0.85 -1.30
CA GLN A 33 5.87 -2.09 -1.80
C GLN A 33 6.28 -3.02 -0.66
N GLU A 34 6.35 -4.32 -0.96
CA GLU A 34 6.79 -5.37 -0.03
C GLU A 34 5.97 -5.41 1.28
N LEU A 35 4.64 -5.50 1.23
CA LEU A 35 3.82 -5.56 2.45
C LEU A 35 4.14 -6.77 3.34
N LYS A 36 4.60 -7.89 2.74
CA LYS A 36 4.96 -9.16 3.41
C LYS A 36 3.88 -9.62 4.40
N THR A 37 2.63 -9.45 4.02
CA THR A 37 1.45 -9.82 4.80
C THR A 37 0.38 -10.33 3.86
N GLU A 38 -0.39 -11.32 4.31
CA GLU A 38 -1.60 -11.79 3.64
C GLU A 38 -2.72 -10.74 3.77
N ASP A 39 -3.72 -10.79 2.88
CA ASP A 39 -4.86 -9.88 2.89
C ASP A 39 -5.59 -9.81 4.24
N ALA A 40 -5.79 -10.97 4.88
CA ALA A 40 -6.45 -11.07 6.17
C ALA A 40 -5.71 -10.34 7.31
N ASN A 41 -4.40 -10.13 7.14
CA ASN A 41 -3.51 -9.53 8.14
C ASN A 41 -3.12 -8.09 7.76
N PHE A 42 -3.69 -7.52 6.71
CA PHE A 42 -3.40 -6.15 6.31
C PHE A 42 -4.08 -5.13 7.26
N PRO A 43 -3.36 -4.10 7.74
CA PRO A 43 -3.85 -3.15 8.75
C PRO A 43 -4.76 -2.05 8.14
N ARG A 44 -5.83 -2.48 7.47
CA ARG A 44 -6.79 -1.58 6.80
C ARG A 44 -7.39 -0.56 7.77
N LYS A 45 -7.83 -1.01 8.95
CA LYS A 45 -8.54 -0.16 9.93
C LYS A 45 -7.65 0.97 10.44
N GLU A 46 -6.36 0.71 10.59
CA GLU A 46 -5.37 1.68 11.04
C GLU A 46 -5.10 2.73 9.96
N ILE A 47 -5.04 2.32 8.70
CA ILE A 47 -4.90 3.24 7.55
C ILE A 47 -6.16 4.10 7.39
N GLU A 48 -7.36 3.51 7.50
CA GLU A 48 -8.63 4.24 7.47
C GLU A 48 -8.74 5.26 8.62
N ARG A 49 -8.29 4.90 9.83
CA ARG A 49 -8.22 5.83 10.96
C ARG A 49 -7.26 7.00 10.74
N ALA A 50 -6.28 6.85 9.85
CA ALA A 50 -5.37 7.93 9.46
C ALA A 50 -5.95 8.83 8.36
N GLY A 51 -7.18 8.59 7.89
CA GLY A 51 -7.86 9.38 6.85
C GLY A 51 -7.59 8.89 5.42
N TYR A 52 -6.95 7.73 5.26
CA TYR A 52 -6.63 7.15 3.97
C TYR A 52 -7.53 5.95 3.67
N GLY A 53 -8.02 5.82 2.45
CA GLY A 53 -8.49 4.51 1.99
C GLY A 53 -7.32 3.60 1.62
N ALA A 54 -7.54 2.31 1.67
CA ALA A 54 -6.54 1.32 1.28
C ALA A 54 -7.09 0.38 0.21
N ILE A 55 -6.31 0.21 -0.84
CA ILE A 55 -6.44 -0.88 -1.81
C ILE A 55 -5.17 -1.69 -1.70
N TRP A 56 -5.29 -3.00 -1.48
CA TRP A 56 -4.13 -3.85 -1.31
C TRP A 56 -4.31 -5.24 -1.91
N GLN A 57 -3.18 -5.87 -2.19
CA GLN A 57 -3.09 -7.29 -2.49
C GLN A 57 -1.86 -7.85 -1.77
N GLY A 58 -2.08 -8.73 -0.81
CA GLY A 58 -1.13 -9.20 0.18
C GLY A 58 -0.83 -10.70 0.08
N GLN A 59 0.45 -11.07 0.10
CA GLN A 59 0.92 -12.44 0.27
C GLN A 59 2.05 -12.54 1.30
N LYS A 60 2.18 -13.72 1.92
CA LYS A 60 3.13 -13.98 3.02
C LYS A 60 4.61 -13.94 2.60
N SER A 61 4.94 -14.11 1.29
CA SER A 61 6.32 -14.33 0.84
C SER A 61 6.63 -13.85 -0.60
N TRP A 62 7.89 -13.38 -0.77
CA TRP A 62 8.66 -13.11 -2.01
C TRP A 62 8.33 -11.87 -2.85
N ASN A 63 9.34 -11.42 -3.62
CA ASN A 63 9.60 -10.04 -4.07
C ASN A 63 9.24 -9.81 -5.55
N GLY A 64 8.28 -8.93 -5.78
CA GLY A 64 7.87 -8.40 -7.09
C GLY A 64 6.75 -7.39 -6.84
N VAL A 65 6.72 -6.30 -7.59
CA VAL A 65 5.61 -5.35 -7.53
C VAL A 65 5.00 -5.37 -8.91
N GLU A 66 3.84 -6.01 -9.03
CA GLU A 66 2.98 -5.88 -10.19
C GLU A 66 1.61 -5.42 -9.68
N GLY A 67 1.25 -4.21 -10.07
CA GLY A 67 0.07 -3.52 -9.57
C GLY A 67 -0.05 -2.16 -10.23
N ILE A 68 -0.30 -2.17 -11.55
CA ILE A 68 -0.78 -0.98 -12.24
C ILE A 68 -2.30 -0.97 -12.11
N ARG A 69 -2.83 0.17 -11.69
CA ARG A 69 -4.27 0.38 -11.56
C ARG A 69 -4.70 1.44 -12.56
N THR A 70 -5.71 1.12 -13.37
CA THR A 70 -6.27 2.02 -14.39
C THR A 70 -7.60 2.63 -13.96
N ASP A 71 -8.26 2.08 -12.93
CA ASP A 71 -9.48 2.64 -12.36
C ASP A 71 -9.18 3.78 -11.38
N PRO A 72 -10.02 4.83 -11.37
CA PRO A 72 -9.80 5.98 -10.51
C PRO A 72 -9.74 5.56 -9.03
N PRO A 73 -8.92 6.25 -8.22
CA PRO A 73 -8.91 6.01 -6.79
C PRO A 73 -10.32 6.26 -6.22
N PRO A 74 -10.69 5.58 -5.13
CA PRO A 74 -11.96 5.82 -4.44
C PRO A 74 -12.10 7.32 -4.14
N ALA A 75 -13.34 7.82 -4.10
CA ALA A 75 -13.70 9.25 -3.95
C ALA A 75 -13.43 9.81 -2.54
N ILE A 76 -12.32 9.40 -1.94
CA ILE A 76 -11.74 9.88 -0.70
C ILE A 76 -10.54 10.75 -1.08
N PRO A 77 -10.30 11.85 -0.34
CA PRO A 77 -9.27 12.81 -0.70
C PRO A 77 -7.86 12.21 -0.66
N THR A 78 -7.66 11.04 -0.04
CA THR A 78 -6.34 10.46 0.16
C THR A 78 -6.37 8.93 0.09
N THR A 79 -5.50 8.33 -0.72
CA THR A 79 -5.52 6.88 -1.03
C THR A 79 -4.14 6.23 -0.87
N VAL A 80 -4.09 5.09 -0.18
CA VAL A 80 -2.94 4.18 -0.16
C VAL A 80 -3.19 3.06 -1.17
N ILE A 81 -2.28 2.91 -2.13
CA ILE A 81 -2.23 1.80 -3.08
C ILE A 81 -1.09 0.88 -2.66
N ALA A 82 -1.39 -0.34 -2.28
CA ALA A 82 -0.42 -1.27 -1.72
C ALA A 82 -0.34 -2.54 -2.58
N ALA A 83 0.83 -2.89 -3.10
CA ALA A 83 1.00 -4.05 -3.98
C ALA A 83 1.99 -5.06 -3.38
N THR A 84 1.67 -6.36 -3.50
CA THR A 84 2.61 -7.46 -3.25
C THR A 84 2.46 -8.56 -4.29
N SER A 85 3.46 -9.44 -4.34
CA SER A 85 4.03 -9.87 -5.60
C SER A 85 3.34 -10.91 -6.47
N SER A 86 2.57 -11.91 -6.07
CA SER A 86 2.19 -13.07 -6.92
C SER A 86 3.34 -13.91 -7.55
N PRO A 87 3.22 -15.25 -7.63
CA PRO A 87 4.11 -16.08 -8.44
C PRO A 87 3.67 -16.08 -9.92
N ARG A 88 4.52 -15.52 -10.81
CA ARG A 88 4.55 -15.68 -12.29
C ARG A 88 3.22 -15.55 -13.05
N SER A 89 3.14 -14.51 -13.87
CA SER A 89 2.77 -14.66 -15.28
C SER A 89 3.70 -13.81 -16.13
N MET A 90 4.80 -14.44 -16.54
CA MET A 90 5.55 -14.08 -17.73
C MET A 90 4.56 -14.11 -18.91
N ALA A 91 4.26 -12.94 -19.48
CA ALA A 91 3.86 -12.83 -20.86
C ALA A 91 4.69 -11.68 -21.45
N CYS A 92 5.39 -12.01 -22.54
CA CYS A 92 6.22 -11.11 -23.32
C CYS A 92 5.48 -9.84 -23.76
#